data_AF-A0A960KI31-F1
#
_entry.id   AF-A0A960KI31-F1
#
_cell.length_a   1.000
_cell.length_b   1.000
_cell.length_c   1.000
_cell.angle_alpha   90.00
_cell.angle_beta   90.00
_cell.angle_gamma   90.00
#
_symmetry.space_group_name_H-M   'P 1'
#
loop_
_entity.id
_entity.type
_entity.pdbx_description
1 polymer ?
#
loop_
_entity_poly.entity_id
_entity_poly.type
_entity_poly.pdbx_seq_one_letter_code
_entity_poly.pdbx_strand_id
1 'polypeptide(L)'
;MKFLCSECQEAMKLDKTGGLEDDGTFSVRFACPSCDWGFVMWTNPQETQMVRSLGVKIGGSHVPPAPMETLRAHLGTTEGTPSGKCPFSAMLPED
;
A
#
# COMPACT_ATOMS: atom_id res chain seq x y z
N MET A 1 13.65 8.29 -1.61
CA MET A 1 14.32 9.29 -2.47
C MET A 1 14.87 10.41 -1.60
N LYS A 2 15.91 11.12 -2.04
CA LYS A 2 16.50 12.31 -1.37
C LYS A 2 16.44 13.49 -2.33
N PHE A 3 16.19 14.69 -1.81
CA PHE A 3 16.00 15.90 -2.61
C PHE A 3 16.88 17.04 -2.10
N LEU A 4 17.29 17.93 -2.99
CA LEU A 4 18.13 19.09 -2.69
C LEU A 4 17.36 20.36 -3.11
N CYS A 5 17.30 21.35 -2.24
CA CYS A 5 16.78 22.67 -2.62
C CYS A 5 17.81 23.40 -3.48
N SER A 6 17.41 23.90 -4.65
CA SER A 6 18.32 24.65 -5.54
C SER A 6 18.77 25.98 -4.94
N GLU A 7 17.86 26.69 -4.26
CA GLU A 7 18.11 28.03 -3.73
C GLU A 7 19.02 28.01 -2.50
N CYS A 8 18.79 27.07 -1.58
CA CYS A 8 19.55 26.97 -0.32
C CYS A 8 20.69 25.94 -0.37
N GLN A 9 20.78 25.15 -1.45
CA GLN A 9 21.78 24.07 -1.63
C GLN A 9 21.84 23.06 -0.47
N GLU A 10 20.70 22.78 0.17
CA GLU A 10 20.62 21.86 1.31
C GLU A 10 19.68 20.68 1.05
N ALA A 11 19.96 19.57 1.73
CA ALA A 11 19.12 18.38 1.65
C ALA A 11 17.76 18.63 2.30
N MET A 12 16.70 18.44 1.52
CA MET A 12 15.32 18.59 1.98
C MET A 12 14.96 17.45 2.94
N LYS A 13 14.03 17.74 3.85
CA LYS A 13 13.55 16.78 4.86
C LYS A 13 12.13 16.32 4.53
N LEU A 14 11.82 15.12 4.97
CA LEU A 14 10.43 14.65 5.00
C LEU A 14 9.67 15.56 5.96
N ASP A 15 8.67 16.26 5.44
CA ASP A 15 7.86 17.21 6.20
C ASP A 15 6.59 16.53 6.69
N LYS A 16 5.82 15.97 5.76
CA LYS A 16 4.56 15.29 6.07
C LYS A 16 4.37 14.08 5.17
N THR A 17 3.87 13.01 5.76
CA THR A 17 3.30 11.88 5.02
C THR A 17 1.79 11.96 5.16
N GLY A 18 1.07 12.14 4.06
CA GLY A 18 -0.37 12.03 4.04
C GLY A 18 -0.78 10.56 4.17
N GLY A 19 -1.82 10.28 4.97
CA GLY A 19 -2.49 8.99 4.93
C GLY A 19 -3.17 8.77 3.57
N LEU A 20 -3.78 7.60 3.39
CA LEU A 20 -4.72 7.44 2.29
C LEU A 20 -5.83 8.49 2.46
N GLU A 21 -6.01 9.37 1.48
CA GLU A 21 -7.26 10.14 1.40
C GLU A 21 -8.41 9.16 1.14
N ASP A 22 -9.67 9.60 1.32
CA ASP A 22 -10.84 8.72 1.17
C ASP A 22 -10.90 8.02 -0.20
N ASP A 23 -10.21 8.56 -1.20
CA ASP A 23 -10.10 8.02 -2.57
C ASP A 23 -8.98 6.97 -2.74
N GLY A 24 -8.13 6.73 -1.74
CA GLY A 24 -7.03 5.78 -1.78
C GLY A 24 -5.70 6.32 -2.31
N THR A 25 -5.58 7.63 -2.52
CA THR A 25 -4.34 8.33 -2.86
C THR A 25 -3.37 8.34 -1.68
N PHE A 26 -2.07 8.15 -1.91
CA PHE A 26 -1.03 8.42 -0.92
C PHE A 26 -0.18 9.64 -1.31
N SER A 27 0.21 10.46 -0.33
CA SER A 27 1.01 11.65 -0.57
C SER A 27 2.19 11.81 0.39
N VAL A 28 3.29 12.39 -0.11
CA VAL A 28 4.50 12.67 0.67
C VAL A 28 5.03 14.05 0.34
N ARG A 29 5.17 14.90 1.35
CA ARG A 29 5.74 16.25 1.23
C ARG A 29 7.19 16.27 1.69
N PHE A 30 8.05 16.85 0.87
CA PHE A 30 9.42 17.19 1.22
C PHE A 30 9.57 18.71 1.21
N ALA A 31 10.22 19.26 2.24
CA ALA A 31 10.42 20.70 2.39
C ALA A 31 11.88 21.04 2.75
N CYS A 32 12.31 22.21 2.29
CA CYS A 32 13.60 22.81 2.63
C CYS A 32 13.54 23.39 4.05
N PRO A 33 14.43 23.02 4.99
CA PRO A 33 14.35 23.53 6.36
C PRO A 33 14.64 25.03 6.50
N SER A 34 15.33 25.65 5.55
CA SER A 34 15.68 27.08 5.61
C SER A 34 14.67 28.03 4.94
N CYS A 35 14.01 27.60 3.85
CA CYS A 35 13.12 28.48 3.07
C CYS A 35 11.69 27.95 2.89
N ASP A 36 11.38 26.76 3.45
CA ASP A 36 10.08 26.07 3.40
C ASP A 36 9.54 25.74 2.00
N TRP A 37 10.31 26.02 0.95
CA TRP A 37 9.98 25.56 -0.40
C TRP A 37 9.97 24.04 -0.44
N GLY A 38 8.95 23.47 -1.08
CA GLY A 38 8.70 22.05 -1.06
C GLY A 38 7.78 21.60 -2.19
N PHE A 39 7.77 20.29 -2.41
CA PHE A 39 6.85 19.65 -3.36
C PHE A 39 6.21 18.43 -2.69
N VAL A 40 5.09 18.01 -3.26
CA VAL A 40 4.31 16.87 -2.80
C VAL A 40 4.32 15.82 -3.89
N MET A 41 4.78 14.63 -3.54
CA MET A 41 4.54 13.44 -4.36
C MET A 41 3.14 12.95 -4.10
N TRP A 42 2.41 12.62 -5.16
CA TRP A 42 1.02 12.20 -5.14
C TRP A 42 0.91 10.94 -5.99
N THR A 43 0.59 9.80 -5.38
CA THR A 43 0.42 8.53 -6.11
C THR A 43 -1.01 8.39 -6.60
N ASN A 44 -1.20 7.73 -7.73
CA ASN A 44 -2.54 7.41 -8.21
C ASN A 44 -3.22 6.41 -7.24
N PRO A 45 -4.51 6.57 -6.91
CA PRO A 45 -5.28 5.59 -6.16
C PRO A 45 -5.08 4.14 -6.61
N GLN A 46 -5.10 3.88 -7.93
CA GLN A 46 -5.03 2.52 -8.47
C GLN A 46 -3.67 1.87 -8.21
N GLU A 47 -2.59 2.64 -8.33
CA GLU A 47 -1.23 2.18 -8.01
C GLU A 47 -1.08 1.89 -6.52
N THR A 48 -1.61 2.80 -5.69
CA THR A 48 -1.57 2.66 -4.22
C THR A 48 -2.33 1.41 -3.77
N GLN A 49 -3.51 1.16 -4.34
CA GLN A 49 -4.29 -0.05 -4.05
C GLN A 49 -3.58 -1.33 -4.51
N MET A 50 -2.95 -1.32 -5.69
CA MET A 50 -2.18 -2.46 -6.17
C MET A 50 -1.05 -2.81 -5.20
N VAL A 51 -0.24 -1.84 -4.77
CA VAL A 51 0.87 -2.06 -3.83
C VAL A 51 0.37 -2.55 -2.47
N ARG A 52 -0.75 -2.01 -1.98
CA ARG A 52 -1.39 -2.48 -0.74
C ARG A 52 -1.87 -3.92 -0.84
N SER A 53 -2.43 -4.32 -1.98
CA SER A 53 -2.90 -5.70 -2.19
C SER A 53 -1.79 -6.74 -2.06
N LEU A 54 -0.52 -6.33 -2.23
CA LEU A 54 0.66 -7.17 -2.04
C LEU A 54 1.07 -7.29 -0.56
N GLY A 55 0.35 -6.66 0.37
CA GLY A 55 0.64 -6.65 1.80
C GLY A 55 1.76 -5.68 2.21
N VAL A 56 2.20 -4.82 1.29
CA VAL A 56 3.23 -3.80 1.57
C VAL A 56 2.60 -2.65 2.34
N LYS A 57 3.15 -2.36 3.53
CA LYS A 57 2.71 -1.24 4.36
C LYS A 57 3.31 0.06 3.82
N ILE A 58 2.44 0.98 3.39
CA ILE A 58 2.81 2.30 2.90
C ILE A 58 2.59 3.31 4.04
N GLY A 59 3.69 3.89 4.55
CA GLY A 59 3.65 4.78 5.71
C GLY A 59 3.39 4.01 7.01
N GLY A 60 4.18 4.29 8.05
CA GLY A 60 4.15 3.53 9.31
C GLY A 60 2.87 3.63 10.16
N SER A 61 1.80 4.24 9.66
CA SER A 61 0.52 4.34 10.37
C SER A 61 -0.44 3.26 9.92
N HIS A 62 -1.15 2.69 10.89
CA HIS A 62 -2.08 1.58 10.74
C HIS A 62 -3.21 1.96 9.76
N VAL A 63 -3.10 1.53 8.50
CA VAL A 63 -4.17 1.69 7.52
C VAL A 63 -5.21 0.60 7.78
N PRO A 64 -6.53 0.91 7.80
CA PRO A 64 -7.56 -0.11 7.95
C PRO A 64 -7.44 -1.18 6.86
N PRO A 65 -7.76 -2.44 7.18
CA PRO A 65 -7.55 -3.57 6.28
C PRO A 65 -8.25 -3.31 4.94
N ALA A 66 -7.54 -3.53 3.84
CA ALA A 66 -8.10 -3.33 2.51
C ALA A 66 -9.23 -4.34 2.24
N PRO A 67 -10.19 -4.04 1.35
CA PRO A 67 -11.30 -4.96 1.05
C PRO A 67 -10.86 -6.37 0.61
N MET A 68 -9.68 -6.47 0.00
CA MET A 68 -9.07 -7.74 -0.44
C MET A 68 -8.22 -8.43 0.64
N GLU A 69 -7.94 -7.76 1.76
CA GLU A 69 -7.08 -8.28 2.82
C GLU A 69 -7.80 -9.34 3.65
N THR A 70 -9.09 -9.17 3.89
CA THR A 70 -9.98 -10.19 4.46
C THR A 70 -10.06 -11.42 3.56
N LEU A 71 -10.26 -11.24 2.25
CA LEU A 71 -10.25 -12.35 1.28
C LEU A 71 -8.93 -13.10 1.31
N ARG A 72 -7.79 -12.40 1.35
CA ARG A 72 -6.46 -13.02 1.42
C ARG A 72 -6.24 -13.79 2.71
N ALA A 73 -6.70 -13.25 3.85
CA ALA A 73 -6.62 -13.92 5.14
C ALA A 73 -7.40 -15.25 5.13
N HIS A 74 -8.58 -15.27 4.50
CA HIS A 74 -9.38 -16.50 4.34
C HIS A 74 -8.77 -17.51 3.36
N LEU A 75 -8.04 -17.04 2.34
CA LEU A 75 -7.33 -17.91 1.40
C LEU A 75 -5.99 -18.45 1.95
N GLY A 76 -5.36 -17.72 2.88
CA GLY A 76 -4.08 -18.10 3.50
C GLY A 76 -4.20 -19.13 4.64
N THR A 77 -5.41 -19.39 5.15
CA THR A 77 -5.67 -20.36 6.24
C THR A 77 -5.83 -21.80 5.75
N THR A 78 -5.23 -22.20 4.63
CA THR A 78 -5.14 -23.60 4.22
C THR A 78 -3.83 -24.23 4.71
N GLU A 79 -3.58 -24.22 6.01
CA GLU A 79 -2.66 -25.17 6.64
C GLU A 79 -3.44 -26.01 7.65
N GLY A 80 -3.79 -27.24 7.23
CA GLY A 80 -4.51 -28.20 8.05
C GLY A 80 -4.99 -29.43 7.28
N THR A 81 -4.11 -30.43 7.17
CA THR A 81 -4.39 -31.88 7.03
C THR A 81 -5.20 -32.37 5.80
N PRO A 82 -4.68 -33.32 5.00
CA PRO A 82 -5.46 -33.98 3.96
C PRO A 82 -6.51 -34.91 4.58
N SER A 83 -7.71 -34.40 4.82
CA SER A 83 -8.91 -35.26 4.91
C SER A 83 -9.74 -34.98 3.66
N GLY A 84 -9.79 -35.99 2.80
CA GLY A 84 -10.28 -35.88 1.43
C GLY A 84 -11.73 -35.42 1.36
N LYS A 85 -11.93 -34.26 0.74
CA LYS A 85 -12.86 -34.00 -0.36
C LYS A 85 -12.76 -32.51 -0.71
N CYS A 86 -12.07 -32.22 -1.81
CA CYS A 86 -12.08 -30.88 -2.38
C CYS A 86 -13.53 -30.52 -2.76
N PRO A 87 -14.08 -29.38 -2.28
CA PRO A 87 -15.50 -29.04 -2.45
C PRO A 87 -15.90 -28.81 -3.92
N PHE A 88 -14.93 -28.70 -4.84
CA PHE A 88 -15.15 -28.53 -6.27
C PHE A 88 -15.03 -29.82 -7.08
N SER A 89 -14.69 -30.95 -6.45
CA SER A 89 -14.49 -32.22 -7.16
C SER A 89 -15.80 -32.84 -7.68
N ALA A 90 -16.95 -32.29 -7.29
CA ALA A 90 -18.29 -32.72 -7.73
C ALA A 90 -18.77 -32.05 -9.04
N MET A 91 -17.94 -31.23 -9.69
CA MET A 91 -18.31 -30.49 -10.91
C MET A 91 -17.56 -30.92 -12.17
N LEU A 92 -16.76 -31.99 -12.12
CA LEU A 92 -16.14 -32.54 -13.32
C LEU A 92 -17.07 -33.61 -13.93
N PRO A 93 -17.50 -33.47 -15.20
CA PRO A 93 -18.22 -34.53 -15.89
C PRO A 93 -17.30 -35.73 -16.11
N GLU A 94 -17.79 -36.91 -15.74
CA GLU A 94 -17.16 -38.23 -15.97
C GLU A 94 -17.42 -38.65 -17.42
N ASP A 95 -16.37 -39.03 -18.16
CA ASP A 95 -16.45 -39.68 -19.50
C ASP A 95 -16.53 -41.20 -19.33
#